data_AF-A0A432UY05-F1
#
_entry.id   AF-A0A432UY05-F1
#
_cell.length_a   1.000
_cell.length_b   1.000
_cell.length_c   1.000
_cell.angle_alpha   90.00
_cell.angle_beta   90.00
_cell.angle_gamma   90.00
#
_symmetry.space_group_name_H-M   'P 1'
#
loop_
_entity.id
_entity.type
_entity.pdbx_description
1 polymer ?
#
loop_
_entity_poly.entity_id
_entity_poly.type
_entity_poly.pdbx_seq_one_letter_code
_entity_poly.pdbx_strand_id
1 'polypeptide(L)'
;MRNVKQLLPFLLLALVIALNVSLYYRSENTRVLNNALASDELLADFPYSFRVLNLDDGVAKLSTPRSFEVPVERIIGILYPELTNFTPASPAYMKAQKDLAVHQAHAKERVLQDPAVNEVIWELDKAWLMQHNIQRQ
;
A
#
# COMPACT_ATOMS: atom_id res chain seq x y z
N MET A 1 0.50 -51.63 4.45
CA MET A 1 1.00 -50.31 3.95
C MET A 1 0.46 -49.95 2.54
N ARG A 2 -0.78 -50.32 2.17
CA ARG A 2 -1.31 -50.18 0.80
C ARG A 2 -2.19 -48.93 0.57
N ASN A 3 -2.57 -48.21 1.62
CA ASN A 3 -3.63 -47.18 1.54
C ASN A 3 -3.12 -45.73 1.41
N VAL A 4 -1.88 -45.42 1.81
CA VAL A 4 -1.38 -44.03 1.77
C VAL A 4 -1.15 -43.54 0.33
N LYS A 5 -0.67 -44.40 -0.56
CA LYS A 5 -0.39 -44.04 -1.96
C LYS A 5 -1.66 -43.74 -2.78
N GLN A 6 -2.79 -44.33 -2.41
CA GLN A 6 -4.09 -44.07 -3.07
C GLN A 6 -4.75 -42.77 -2.59
N LEU A 7 -4.43 -42.32 -1.36
CA LEU A 7 -4.92 -41.05 -0.79
C LEU A 7 -4.03 -39.86 -1.17
N LEU A 8 -2.78 -40.10 -1.53
CA LEU A 8 -1.82 -39.07 -1.95
C LEU A 8 -2.34 -38.11 -3.05
N PRO A 9 -2.94 -38.58 -4.17
CA PRO A 9 -3.45 -37.66 -5.19
C PRO A 9 -4.60 -36.77 -4.69
N PHE A 10 -5.46 -37.29 -3.80
CA PHE A 10 -6.54 -36.50 -3.21
C PHE A 10 -6.01 -35.46 -2.20
N LEU A 11 -4.98 -35.81 -1.42
CA LEU A 11 -4.30 -34.88 -0.52
C LEU A 11 -3.59 -33.77 -1.30
N LEU A 12 -2.91 -34.10 -2.40
CA LEU A 12 -2.28 -33.11 -3.28
C LEU A 12 -3.31 -32.19 -3.93
N LEU A 13 -4.44 -32.76 -4.41
CA LEU A 13 -5.51 -31.95 -4.99
C LEU A 13 -6.14 -31.00 -3.95
N ALA A 14 -6.41 -31.49 -2.73
CA ALA A 14 -6.92 -30.67 -1.64
C ALA A 14 -5.95 -29.54 -1.27
N LEU A 15 -4.63 -29.80 -1.26
CA LEU A 15 -3.60 -28.79 -1.02
C LEU A 15 -3.60 -27.72 -2.13
N VAL A 16 -3.67 -28.12 -3.40
CA VAL A 16 -3.73 -27.18 -4.52
C VAL A 16 -4.98 -26.31 -4.45
N ILE A 17 -6.14 -26.89 -4.13
CA ILE A 17 -7.38 -26.14 -3.95
C ILE A 17 -7.25 -25.14 -2.79
N ALA A 18 -6.74 -25.58 -1.63
CA ALA A 18 -6.55 -24.71 -0.47
C ALA A 18 -5.61 -23.53 -0.76
N LEU A 19 -4.52 -23.77 -1.49
CA LEU A 19 -3.59 -22.72 -1.92
C LEU A 19 -4.26 -21.72 -2.87
N ASN A 20 -5.01 -22.19 -3.88
CA ASN A 20 -5.71 -21.32 -4.81
C ASN A 20 -6.77 -20.46 -4.11
N VAL A 21 -7.54 -21.07 -3.20
CA VAL A 21 -8.54 -20.36 -2.38
C VAL A 21 -7.86 -19.30 -1.53
N SER A 22 -6.75 -19.64 -0.84
CA SER A 22 -6.00 -18.68 -0.02
C SER A 22 -5.47 -17.49 -0.82
N LEU A 23 -4.89 -17.74 -2.01
CA LEU A 23 -4.41 -16.67 -2.90
C LEU A 23 -5.55 -15.78 -3.41
N TYR A 24 -6.68 -16.39 -3.78
CA TYR A 24 -7.86 -15.66 -4.25
C TYR A 24 -8.43 -14.73 -3.16
N TYR A 25 -8.64 -15.25 -1.94
CA TYR A 25 -9.13 -14.44 -0.81
C TYR A 25 -8.18 -13.27 -0.47
N ARG A 26 -6.86 -13.48 -0.53
CA ARG A 26 -5.87 -12.41 -0.30
C ARG A 26 -6.01 -11.28 -1.31
N SER A 27 -6.26 -11.61 -2.59
CA SER A 27 -6.46 -10.62 -3.65
C SER A 27 -7.79 -9.86 -3.56
N GLU A 28 -8.84 -10.51 -3.05
CA GLU A 28 -10.16 -9.90 -2.91
C GLU A 28 -10.14 -8.82 -1.82
N ASN A 29 -9.58 -9.13 -0.64
CA ASN A 29 -9.57 -8.20 0.49
C ASN A 29 -8.76 -6.93 0.19
N THR A 30 -7.62 -7.06 -0.50
CA THR A 30 -6.84 -5.90 -0.96
C THR A 30 -7.62 -5.05 -1.96
N ARG A 31 -8.41 -5.66 -2.85
CA ARG A 31 -9.24 -4.93 -3.82
C ARG A 31 -10.33 -4.11 -3.13
N VAL A 32 -11.01 -4.68 -2.13
CA VAL A 32 -12.04 -3.95 -1.36
C VAL A 32 -11.44 -2.73 -0.66
N LEU A 33 -10.32 -2.91 0.03
CA LEU A 33 -9.60 -1.81 0.68
C LEU A 33 -9.15 -0.74 -0.32
N ASN A 34 -8.63 -1.14 -1.49
CA ASN A 34 -8.20 -0.21 -2.52
C ASN A 34 -9.36 0.55 -3.17
N ASN A 35 -10.50 -0.09 -3.37
CA ASN A 35 -11.71 0.59 -3.84
C ASN A 35 -12.21 1.61 -2.80
N ALA A 36 -12.13 1.28 -1.51
CA ALA A 36 -12.48 2.17 -0.42
C ALA A 36 -11.58 3.40 -0.36
N LEU A 37 -10.25 3.22 -0.54
CA LEU A 37 -9.30 4.33 -0.64
C LEU A 37 -9.53 5.19 -1.90
N ALA A 38 -9.80 4.56 -3.04
CA ALA A 38 -10.03 5.27 -4.31
C ALA A 38 -11.35 6.05 -4.33
N SER A 39 -12.34 5.65 -3.53
CA SER A 39 -13.63 6.33 -3.42
C SER A 39 -13.67 7.39 -2.32
N ASP A 40 -12.58 7.55 -1.55
CA ASP A 40 -12.48 8.56 -0.50
C ASP A 40 -12.12 9.92 -1.11
N GLU A 41 -12.99 10.91 -0.93
CA GLU A 41 -12.86 12.23 -1.57
C GLU A 41 -11.53 12.92 -1.24
N LEU A 42 -11.07 12.83 0.01
CA LEU A 42 -9.83 13.47 0.43
C LEU A 42 -8.62 12.80 -0.21
N LEU A 43 -8.64 11.47 -0.37
CA LEU A 43 -7.53 10.73 -0.96
C LEU A 43 -7.53 10.78 -2.49
N ALA A 44 -8.71 10.82 -3.12
CA ALA A 44 -8.86 10.85 -4.57
C ALA A 44 -8.31 12.14 -5.19
N ASP A 45 -8.42 13.26 -4.47
CA ASP A 45 -7.93 14.57 -4.91
C ASP A 45 -6.41 14.76 -4.69
N PHE A 46 -5.75 13.83 -3.99
CA PHE A 46 -4.33 13.93 -3.68
C PHE A 46 -3.45 13.43 -4.85
N PRO A 47 -2.31 14.10 -5.17
CA PRO A 47 -1.46 13.69 -6.30
C PRO A 47 -0.84 12.28 -6.18
N TYR A 48 -0.81 11.70 -4.97
CA TYR A 48 -0.35 10.33 -4.74
C TYR A 48 -1.52 9.42 -4.35
N SER A 49 -1.77 8.39 -5.14
CA SER A 49 -2.79 7.39 -4.83
C SER A 49 -2.30 6.34 -3.84
N PHE A 50 -2.80 6.41 -2.60
CA PHE A 50 -2.55 5.40 -1.59
C PHE A 50 -3.23 4.07 -1.93
N ARG A 51 -2.55 2.96 -1.67
CA ARG A 51 -3.06 1.60 -1.92
C ARG A 51 -2.52 0.61 -0.89
N VAL A 52 -3.36 -0.33 -0.50
CA VAL A 52 -2.96 -1.52 0.23
C VAL A 52 -2.27 -2.46 -0.75
N LEU A 53 -0.98 -2.68 -0.54
CA LEU A 53 -0.14 -3.58 -1.34
C LEU A 53 -0.39 -5.04 -0.98
N ASN A 54 -0.73 -5.30 0.28
CA ASN A 54 -0.95 -6.64 0.80
C ASN A 54 -1.76 -6.61 2.11
N LEU A 55 -2.50 -7.67 2.40
CA LEU A 55 -3.18 -7.88 3.68
C LEU A 55 -2.96 -9.32 4.14
N ASP A 56 -2.14 -9.48 5.18
CA ASP A 56 -1.76 -10.78 5.72
C ASP A 56 -1.99 -10.81 7.22
N ASP A 57 -2.75 -11.81 7.71
CA ASP A 57 -2.99 -12.03 9.14
C ASP A 57 -3.49 -10.76 9.88
N GLY A 58 -4.29 -9.95 9.18
CA GLY A 58 -4.83 -8.68 9.68
C GLY A 58 -3.84 -7.51 9.66
N VAL A 59 -2.64 -7.68 9.12
CA VAL A 59 -1.67 -6.61 8.92
C VAL A 59 -1.77 -6.10 7.47
N ALA A 60 -2.30 -4.90 7.30
CA ALA A 60 -2.37 -4.22 6.02
C ALA A 60 -1.05 -3.48 5.74
N LYS A 61 -0.45 -3.75 4.59
CA LYS A 61 0.71 -3.02 4.09
C LYS A 61 0.25 -1.87 3.21
N LEU A 62 0.18 -0.68 3.79
CA LEU A 62 -0.25 0.52 3.08
C LEU A 62 0.93 1.19 2.37
N SER A 63 0.72 1.60 1.14
CA SER A 63 1.76 2.18 0.30
C SER A 63 2.20 3.57 0.80
N THR A 64 3.50 3.85 0.72
CA THR A 64 4.07 5.18 0.95
C THR A 64 5.05 5.53 -0.17
N PRO A 65 5.08 6.78 -0.67
CA PRO A 65 6.08 7.21 -1.64
C PRO A 65 7.44 7.49 -0.96
N ARG A 66 7.47 7.71 0.36
CA ARG A 66 8.67 8.05 1.12
C ARG A 66 9.17 6.90 1.98
N SER A 67 10.47 6.86 2.19
CA SER A 67 11.17 6.01 3.16
C SER A 67 12.42 6.73 3.67
N PHE A 68 13.26 6.06 4.44
CA PHE A 68 14.59 6.58 4.76
C PHE A 68 15.47 6.74 3.50
N GLU A 69 15.36 5.79 2.55
CA GLU A 69 16.10 5.81 1.27
C GLU A 69 15.50 6.82 0.26
N VAL A 70 14.21 7.13 0.38
CA VAL A 70 13.49 8.09 -0.48
C VAL A 70 12.94 9.22 0.38
N PRO A 71 13.74 10.28 0.60
CA PRO A 71 13.42 11.31 1.58
C PRO A 71 12.26 12.20 1.09
N VAL A 72 11.61 12.88 2.03
CA VAL A 72 10.39 13.67 1.77
C VAL A 72 10.63 14.79 0.75
N GLU A 73 11.83 15.36 0.72
CA GLU A 73 12.27 16.39 -0.24
C GLU A 73 12.12 15.92 -1.68
N ARG A 74 12.56 14.70 -1.96
CA ARG A 74 12.45 14.13 -3.29
C ARG A 74 10.98 13.89 -3.66
N ILE A 75 10.16 13.49 -2.70
CA ILE A 75 8.73 13.23 -2.94
C ILE A 75 7.95 14.53 -3.15
N ILE A 76 8.17 15.55 -2.32
CA ILE A 76 7.51 16.85 -2.48
C ILE A 76 7.86 17.46 -3.83
N GLY A 77 9.12 17.38 -4.30
CA GLY A 77 9.48 17.86 -5.63
C GLY A 77 8.80 17.12 -6.79
N ILE A 78 8.31 15.90 -6.57
CA ILE A 78 7.55 15.14 -7.58
C ILE A 78 6.07 15.45 -7.51
N LEU A 79 5.50 15.50 -6.31
CA LEU A 79 4.07 15.80 -6.11
C LEU A 79 3.75 17.26 -6.40
N TYR A 80 4.71 18.17 -6.19
CA TYR A 80 4.60 19.61 -6.34
C TYR A 80 5.85 20.17 -7.06
N PRO A 81 5.97 20.00 -8.39
CA PRO A 81 7.15 20.40 -9.14
C PRO A 81 7.54 21.87 -8.97
N GLU A 82 6.55 22.75 -8.76
CA GLU A 82 6.72 24.17 -8.48
C GLU A 82 7.49 24.46 -7.19
N LEU A 83 7.55 23.51 -6.25
CA LEU A 83 8.24 23.65 -4.97
C LEU A 83 9.69 23.15 -5.00
N THR A 84 10.19 22.67 -6.15
CA THR A 84 11.54 22.06 -6.25
C THR A 84 12.67 22.99 -5.79
N ASN A 85 12.53 24.31 -6.00
CA ASN A 85 13.54 25.30 -5.62
C ASN A 85 13.26 25.97 -4.26
N PHE A 86 12.20 25.54 -3.57
CA PHE A 86 11.82 26.12 -2.28
C PHE A 86 12.66 25.50 -1.16
N THR A 87 12.97 26.30 -0.15
CA THR A 87 13.64 25.78 1.05
C THR A 87 12.65 24.99 1.92
N PRO A 88 13.11 23.99 2.69
CA PRO A 88 12.25 23.25 3.62
C PRO A 88 11.55 24.12 4.67
N ALA A 89 12.12 25.29 4.98
CA ALA A 89 11.55 26.26 5.92
C ALA A 89 10.52 27.21 5.27
N SER A 90 10.34 27.16 3.95
CA SER A 90 9.37 28.01 3.27
C SER A 90 7.93 27.61 3.65
N PRO A 91 7.00 28.56 3.82
CA PRO A 91 5.63 28.24 4.19
C PRO A 91 4.93 27.28 3.21
N ALA A 92 5.19 27.43 1.91
CA ALA A 92 4.60 26.57 0.87
C ALA A 92 5.09 25.13 0.97
N TYR A 93 6.40 24.93 1.21
CA TYR A 93 6.97 23.60 1.36
C TYR A 93 6.49 22.92 2.66
N MET A 94 6.47 23.66 3.77
CA MET A 94 5.92 23.15 5.04
C MET A 94 4.44 22.76 4.90
N LYS A 95 3.65 23.53 4.13
CA LYS A 95 2.27 23.18 3.81
C LYS A 95 2.22 21.87 3.03
N ALA A 96 3.02 21.70 1.98
CA ALA A 96 3.04 20.46 1.19
C ALA A 96 3.43 19.23 2.03
N GLN A 97 4.40 19.37 2.94
CA GLN A 97 4.75 18.30 3.88
C GLN A 97 3.60 17.96 4.84
N LYS A 98 2.92 18.98 5.38
CA LYS A 98 1.77 18.79 6.25
C LYS A 98 0.62 18.12 5.50
N ASP A 99 0.35 18.56 4.28
CA ASP A 99 -0.69 17.99 3.42
C ASP A 99 -0.40 16.51 3.18
N LEU A 100 0.84 16.13 2.82
CA LEU A 100 1.23 14.73 2.71
C LEU A 100 0.98 13.95 4.02
N ALA A 101 1.37 14.49 5.17
CA ALA A 101 1.18 13.83 6.46
C ALA A 101 -0.30 13.62 6.82
N VAL A 102 -1.16 14.61 6.51
CA VAL A 102 -2.62 14.52 6.72
C VAL A 102 -3.20 13.39 5.87
N HIS A 103 -2.85 13.32 4.59
CA HIS A 103 -3.36 12.26 3.72
C HIS A 103 -2.82 10.87 4.10
N GLN A 104 -1.56 10.77 4.56
CA GLN A 104 -1.03 9.53 5.12
C GLN A 104 -1.82 9.07 6.36
N ALA A 105 -2.12 9.99 7.29
CA ALA A 105 -2.90 9.68 8.47
C ALA A 105 -4.32 9.23 8.11
N HIS A 106 -4.99 9.96 7.22
CA HIS A 106 -6.34 9.65 6.76
C HIS A 106 -6.42 8.32 6.01
N ALA A 107 -5.48 8.04 5.11
CA ALA A 107 -5.42 6.75 4.41
C ALA A 107 -5.26 5.58 5.40
N LYS A 108 -4.43 5.74 6.44
CA LYS A 108 -4.28 4.74 7.49
C LYS A 108 -5.58 4.53 8.27
N GLU A 109 -6.23 5.62 8.70
CA GLU A 109 -7.50 5.56 9.43
C GLU A 109 -8.58 4.89 8.59
N ARG A 110 -8.66 5.21 7.30
CA ARG A 110 -9.62 4.62 6.38
C ARG A 110 -9.46 3.11 6.22
N VAL A 111 -8.21 2.61 6.20
CA VAL A 111 -7.91 1.18 6.13
C VAL A 111 -8.22 0.47 7.46
N LEU A 112 -7.96 1.12 8.60
CA LEU A 112 -8.27 0.57 9.93
C LEU A 112 -9.78 0.44 10.22
N GLN A 113 -10.64 1.06 9.42
CA GLN A 113 -12.09 0.89 9.54
C GLN A 113 -12.58 -0.48 9.04
N ASP A 114 -11.77 -1.19 8.25
CA ASP A 114 -12.15 -2.51 7.77
C ASP A 114 -11.93 -3.57 8.88
N PRO A 115 -12.95 -4.39 9.19
CA PRO A 115 -12.86 -5.37 10.28
C PRO A 115 -11.84 -6.48 10.04
N ALA A 116 -11.35 -6.67 8.81
CA ALA A 116 -10.27 -7.60 8.51
C ALA A 116 -8.87 -7.04 8.84
N VAL A 117 -8.76 -5.76 9.21
CA VAL A 117 -7.48 -5.09 9.51
C VAL A 117 -7.33 -4.85 11.01
N ASN A 118 -6.27 -5.42 11.58
CA ASN A 118 -5.85 -5.22 12.96
C ASN A 118 -4.73 -4.18 13.08
N GLU A 119 -3.85 -4.10 12.08
CA GLU A 119 -2.68 -3.22 12.07
C GLU A 119 -2.41 -2.69 10.66
N VAL A 120 -1.86 -1.48 10.57
CA VAL A 120 -1.36 -0.90 9.32
C VAL A 120 0.13 -0.60 9.46
N ILE A 121 0.91 -1.18 8.54
CA ILE A 121 2.33 -0.86 8.37
C ILE A 121 2.56 -0.18 7.03
N TRP A 122 3.57 0.70 6.98
CA TRP A 122 3.93 1.41 5.76
C TRP A 122 4.93 0.58 4.94
N GLU A 123 4.65 0.39 3.66
CA GLU A 123 5.56 -0.24 2.71
C GLU A 123 5.82 0.68 1.53
N LEU A 124 7.10 0.80 1.14
CA LEU A 124 7.52 1.68 0.05
C LEU A 124 6.90 1.24 -1.28
N ASP A 125 6.27 2.18 -1.98
CA ASP A 125 5.63 1.93 -3.26
C ASP A 125 6.64 1.90 -4.42
N LYS A 126 7.32 0.76 -4.56
CA LYS A 126 8.34 0.57 -5.60
C LYS A 126 7.78 0.80 -7.00
N ALA A 127 6.54 0.38 -7.26
CA ALA A 127 5.93 0.52 -8.58
C ALA A 127 5.70 1.99 -8.94
N TRP A 128 5.19 2.78 -7.99
CA TRP A 128 5.02 4.22 -8.18
C TRP A 128 6.38 4.92 -8.35
N LEU A 129 7.39 4.55 -7.57
CA LEU A 129 8.75 5.10 -7.71
C LEU A 129 9.35 4.81 -9.08
N MET A 130 9.21 3.58 -9.58
CA MET A 130 9.66 3.21 -10.92
C MET A 130 8.96 4.01 -12.01
N GLN A 131 7.65 4.27 -11.88
CA GLN A 131 6.90 5.12 -12.81
C GLN A 131 7.42 6.57 -12.83
N HIS A 132 8.01 7.03 -11.73
CA HIS A 132 8.59 8.37 -11.59
C HIS A 132 10.13 8.37 -11.76
N ASN A 133 10.71 7.29 -12.31
CA ASN A 133 12.15 7.13 -12.55
C ASN A 133 13.02 7.27 -11.28
N ILE A 134 12.48 6.96 -10.11
CA ILE A 134 13.25 6.87 -8.87
C ILE A 134 13.71 5.44 -8.66
N GLN A 135 15.02 5.21 -8.72
CA GLN A 135 15.63 3.94 -8.34
C GLN A 135 16.13 4.03 -6.89
N ARG A 136 16.08 2.90 -6.17
CA ARG A 136 16.89 2.74 -4.95
C ARG A 136 18.35 2.78 -5.38
N GLN A 137 19.14 3.65 -4.77
CA GLN A 137 20.59 3.61 -4.87
C GLN A 137 21.14 2.58 -3.88
#